data_AF-A0A5K0W8P9-F1
#
_entry.id   AF-A0A5K0W8P9-F1
#
_cell.length_a   1.000
_cell.length_b   1.000
_cell.length_c   1.000
_cell.angle_alpha   90.00
_cell.angle_beta   90.00
_cell.angle_gamma   90.00
#
_symmetry.space_group_name_H-M   'P 1'
#
loop_
_entity.id
_entity.type
_entity.pdbx_description
1 polymer ?
#
loop_
_entity_poly.entity_id
_entity_poly.type
_entity_poly.pdbx_seq_one_letter_code
_entity_poly.pdbx_strand_id
1 'polypeptide(L)' 'MSKKFNKEQLKLTDKTPSGLFNAMFGFHGRWQNDAFATKGLAFDGIHSVLYSMELEAADLKLLDHVKKEVPSTWDPAALA' A
#
# COMPACT_ATOMS: atom_id res chain seq x y z
N MET A 1 4.79 10.37 6.54
CA MET A 1 4.87 10.47 5.07
C MET A 1 4.31 9.22 4.43
N SER A 2 5.01 8.07 4.47
CA SER A 2 4.49 6.78 3.98
C SER A 2 3.13 6.40 4.58
N LYS A 3 2.96 6.54 5.90
CA LYS A 3 1.67 6.32 6.58
C LYS A 3 0.53 7.22 6.04
N LYS A 4 0.85 8.47 5.71
CA LYS A 4 -0.13 9.44 5.17
C LYS A 4 -0.50 9.05 3.74
N PHE A 5 0.48 8.78 2.89
CA PHE A 5 0.28 8.26 1.54
C PHE A 5 -0.54 6.96 1.54
N ASN A 6 -0.18 6.00 2.38
CA ASN A 6 -0.90 4.74 2.54
C ASN A 6 -2.37 4.96 2.93
N LYS A 7 -2.61 5.84 3.90
CA LYS A 7 -3.98 6.16 4.36
C LYS A 7 -4.79 6.87 3.29
N GLU A 8 -4.21 7.85 2.61
CA GLU A 8 -4.92 8.75 1.68
C GLU A 8 -5.09 8.13 0.29
N GLN A 9 -4.08 7.42 -0.21
CA GLN A 9 -4.05 6.89 -1.57
C GLN A 9 -4.44 5.40 -1.63
N LEU A 10 -4.11 4.62 -0.60
CA LEU A 10 -4.30 3.17 -0.60
C LEU A 10 -5.32 2.68 0.42
N LYS A 11 -5.89 3.58 1.24
CA LYS A 11 -6.77 3.27 2.37
C LYS A 11 -6.17 2.22 3.34
N LEU A 12 -4.84 2.14 3.39
CA LEU A 12 -4.10 1.25 4.28
C LEU A 12 -3.79 1.97 5.60
N THR A 13 -4.01 1.29 6.71
CA THR A 13 -3.75 1.81 8.06
C THR A 13 -2.29 1.61 8.51
N ASP A 14 -1.52 0.86 7.73
CA ASP A 14 -0.17 0.44 8.09
C ASP A 14 0.88 1.56 8.03
N LYS A 15 1.86 1.46 8.94
CA LYS A 15 3.03 2.33 8.98
C LYS A 15 4.11 1.94 7.96
N THR A 16 4.09 0.70 7.48
CA THR A 16 5.07 0.18 6.51
C THR A 16 4.90 0.86 5.16
N PRO A 17 5.96 1.42 4.55
CA PRO A 17 5.86 2.00 3.22
C PRO A 17 5.33 0.99 2.20
N SER A 18 4.28 1.38 1.46
CA SER A 18 3.78 0.57 0.35
C SER A 18 4.78 0.54 -0.80
N GLY A 19 4.71 -0.50 -1.64
CA GLY A 19 5.53 -0.59 -2.85
C GLY A 19 5.34 0.60 -3.79
N LEU A 20 4.12 1.13 -3.89
CA LEU A 20 3.81 2.33 -4.68
C LEU A 20 4.51 3.58 -4.14
N PHE A 21 4.51 3.77 -2.83
CA PHE A 21 5.27 4.84 -2.20
C PHE A 21 6.76 4.72 -2.51
N ASN A 22 7.31 3.51 -2.37
CA ASN A 22 8.72 3.25 -2.64
C ASN A 22 9.08 3.52 -4.12
N ALA A 23 8.26 3.06 -5.06
CA ALA A 23 8.48 3.26 -6.49
C ALA A 23 8.46 4.75 -6.89
N MET A 24 7.53 5.55 -6.34
CA MET A 24 7.45 6.99 -6.63
C MET A 24 8.74 7.74 -6.27
N PHE A 25 9.46 7.31 -5.22
CA PHE A 25 10.68 7.95 -4.76
C PHE A 25 11.95 7.16 -5.13
N GLY A 26 11.84 6.10 -5.92
CA GLY A 26 12.98 5.28 -6.33
C GLY A 26 13.64 4.54 -5.16
N PHE A 27 12.87 4.16 -4.14
CA PHE A 27 13.33 3.34 -3.03
C PHE A 27 13.30 1.87 -3.42
N HIS A 28 14.49 1.28 -3.57
CA HIS A 28 14.67 -0.11 -4.01
C HIS A 28 15.31 -0.99 -2.92
N GLY A 29 15.73 -0.38 -1.79
CA GLY A 29 16.41 -1.06 -0.71
C GLY A 29 15.47 -1.48 0.43
N ARG A 30 16.07 -1.82 1.57
CA ARG A 30 15.31 -1.97 2.83
C ARG A 30 14.76 -0.59 3.18
N TRP A 31 13.44 -0.48 3.34
CA TRP A 31 12.77 0.80 3.57
C TRP A 31 13.33 1.58 4.78
N GLN A 32 13.87 0.91 5.80
CA GLN A 32 14.53 1.56 6.94
C GLN A 32 15.80 2.33 6.54
N ASN A 33 16.60 1.77 5.62
CA ASN A 33 17.84 2.36 5.15
C ASN A 33 17.54 3.55 4.22
N ASP A 34 16.59 3.37 3.31
CA ASP A 34 16.17 4.42 2.39
C ASP A 34 15.54 5.59 3.15
N ALA A 35 14.76 5.30 4.20
CA ALA A 35 14.22 6.32 5.11
C ALA A 35 15.32 7.07 5.88
N PHE A 36 16.38 6.37 6.33
CA PHE A 36 17.51 6.99 7.04
C PHE A 36 18.35 7.88 6.13
N ALA A 37 18.53 7.49 4.86
CA ALA A 37 19.29 8.27 3.88
C ALA A 37 18.52 9.48 3.33
N THR A 38 17.19 9.47 3.43
CA THR A 38 16.32 10.52 2.89
C THR A 38 16.21 11.71 3.85
N LYS A 39 16.83 12.83 3.49
CA LYS A 39 16.76 14.09 4.29
C LYS A 39 15.42 14.83 4.16
N GLY A 40 14.73 14.64 3.03
CA GLY A 40 13.43 15.25 2.76
C GLY A 40 12.96 14.89 1.35
N LEU A 41 11.63 14.81 1.14
CA LEU A 41 11.02 14.42 -0.14
C LEU A 41 10.37 15.60 -0.88
N ALA A 42 10.64 16.84 -0.44
CA ALA A 42 9.98 18.07 -0.92
C ALA A 42 8.44 17.93 -1.01
N PHE A 43 7.85 17.25 -0.02
CA PHE A 43 6.41 16.98 0.06
C PHE A 43 5.73 18.01 0.96
N ASP A 44 6.02 19.29 0.74
CA ASP A 44 5.37 20.40 1.42
C ASP A 44 4.39 21.05 0.43
N GLY A 45 3.15 20.56 0.44
CA GLY A 45 2.09 21.02 -0.44
C GLY A 45 0.78 21.20 0.31
N ILE A 46 -0.01 22.19 -0.10
CA ILE A 46 -1.40 22.35 0.35
C ILE A 46 -2.26 21.42 -0.50
N HIS A 47 -2.98 20.51 0.16
CA HIS A 47 -3.96 19.64 -0.47
C HIS A 47 -5.36 20.18 -0.20
N SER A 48 -6.09 20.53 -1.26
CA SER A 48 -7.49 20.93 -1.20
C SER A 48 -8.35 19.87 -1.88
N VAL A 49 -9.17 19.17 -1.10
CA VAL A 49 -10.13 18.19 -1.62
C VAL A 49 -11.26 18.95 -2.31
N LEU A 50 -11.46 18.73 -3.61
CA LEU A 50 -12.55 19.36 -4.36
C LEU A 50 -13.88 18.62 -4.20
N TYR A 51 -13.83 17.29 -4.09
CA TYR A 51 -14.98 16.44 -3.78
C TYR A 51 -14.48 15.10 -3.22
N SER A 52 -15.26 14.48 -2.34
CA SER A 52 -15.01 13.14 -1.81
C SER A 52 -16.06 12.20 -2.38
N MET A 53 -15.61 11.07 -2.92
CA MET A 53 -16.50 9.97 -3.31
C MET A 53 -16.19 8.77 -2.43
N GLU A 54 -17.19 8.33 -1.68
CA GLU A 54 -17.12 7.08 -0.95
C GLU A 54 -17.65 5.98 -1.86
N LEU A 55 -16.77 5.04 -2.21
CA LEU A 55 -17.23 3.76 -2.71
C LEU A 55 -17.80 3.04 -1.50
N GLU A 56 -19.12 2.89 -1.44
CA GLU A 56 -19.75 2.04 -0.44
C GLU A 56 -19.09 0.67 -0.56
N ALA A 57 -18.51 0.20 0.54
CA ALA A 57 -17.89 -1.11 0.56
C ALA A 57 -19.02 -2.12 0.33
N ALA A 58 -19.19 -2.54 -0.93
CA ALA A 58 -20.02 -3.67 -1.23
C ALA A 58 -19.52 -4.86 -0.41
N ASP A 59 -20.42 -5.75 -0.02
CA ASP A 59 -20.08 -7.02 0.63
C ASP A 59 -19.32 -7.89 -0.40
N LEU A 60 -18.04 -7.57 -0.60
CA LEU A 60 -17.16 -8.14 -1.61
C LEU A 60 -16.89 -9.60 -1.22
N LYS A 61 -17.74 -10.49 -1.72
CA LYS A 61 -17.58 -11.93 -1.54
C LYS A 61 -16.65 -12.46 -2.61
N LEU A 62 -15.61 -13.16 -2.18
CA LEU A 62 -14.80 -13.98 -3.07
C LEU A 62 -15.72 -14.96 -3.82
N LEU A 63 -15.54 -15.09 -5.13
CA LEU A 63 -16.30 -16.07 -5.92
C LEU A 63 -15.95 -17.49 -5.45
N ASP A 64 -16.93 -18.40 -5.47
CA ASP A 64 -16.75 -19.74 -4.89
C ASP A 64 -15.69 -20.57 -5.58
N HIS A 65 -15.44 -20.32 -6.87
CA HIS A 65 -14.33 -20.96 -7.56
C HIS A 65 -12.98 -20.46 -7.04
N VAL A 66 -12.83 -19.15 -6.77
CA VAL A 66 -11.60 -18.60 -6.21
C VAL A 66 -11.34 -19.16 -4.82
N LYS A 67 -12.40 -19.31 -3.99
CA LYS A 67 -12.26 -19.93 -2.66
C LYS A 67 -11.74 -21.36 -2.73
N LYS A 68 -12.17 -22.13 -3.73
CA LYS A 68 -11.73 -23.53 -3.95
C LYS A 68 -10.28 -23.61 -4.43
N GLU A 69 -9.84 -22.62 -5.20
CA GLU A 69 -8.46 -22.52 -5.68
C GLU A 69 -7.50 -22.00 -4.61
N VAL A 70 -7.99 -21.44 -3.49
CA VAL A 70 -7.13 -21.02 -2.37
C VAL A 70 -6.67 -22.26 -1.61
N PRO A 71 -5.35 -22.57 -1.60
CA PRO A 71 -4.85 -23.72 -0.87
C PRO A 71 -5.01 -23.51 0.64
N SER A 72 -5.31 -24.59 1.37
CA SER A 72 -5.47 -24.57 2.83
C SER A 72 -4.17 -24.23 3.58
N THR A 73 -3.03 -24.39 2.90
CA THR A 73 -1.70 -24.10 3.41
C THR A 73 -0.87 -23.55 2.27
N TRP A 74 -0.21 -22.43 2.53
CA TRP A 74 0.71 -21.81 1.58
C TRP A 74 2.10 -22.38 1.85
N ASP A 75 2.72 -23.01 0.86
CA ASP A 75 4.15 -23.35 0.89
C ASP A 75 4.93 -22.20 0.25
N PRO A 76 5.66 -21.37 1.03
CA PRO A 76 6.44 -20.27 0.48
C PRO A 76 7.50 -20.71 -0.53
N ALA A 77 8.04 -21.94 -0.42
CA ALA A 77 9.05 -22.44 -1.33
C ALA A 77 8.47 -22.85 -2.69
N ALA A 78 7.19 -23.22 -2.75
CA ALA A 78 6.48 -23.55 -3.99
C ALA A 78 6.01 -22.32 -4.78
N LEU A 79 6.12 -21.12 -4.19
CA LEU A 79 5.71 -19.83 -4.78
C LEU A 79 6.88 -19.01 -5.34
N ALA A 80 8.12 -19.47 -5.13
CA ALA A 80 9.35 -18.81 -5.53
C ALA A 80 9.74 -19.10 -6.99
#